data_AF-A0A4Q5T2M8-F1
#
_entry.id   AF-A0A4Q5T2M8-F1
#
_cell.length_a   1.000
_cell.length_b   1.000
_cell.length_c   1.000
_cell.angle_alpha   90.00
_cell.angle_beta   90.00
_cell.angle_gamma   90.00
#
_symmetry.space_group_name_H-M   'P 1'
#
loop_
_entity.id
_entity.type
_entity.pdbx_description
1 polymer ?
#
loop_
_entity_poly.entity_id
_entity_poly.type
_entity_poly.pdbx_seq_one_letter_code
_entity_poly.pdbx_strand_id
1 'polypeptide(L)'
;MLGLHDVISTVVLVAMVRAALVNRRKVWLHAGYMLGTVLLVFPPILARLPIPIPPWAHFGELVPMAIALGLYLMRRRDGLPFLIVVGTMVLQIVQFHTLGASALWAGWFAGLGALSPWPLALAAMALAAAALWSAWNPWAPAVEKAKAT
;
A
#
# COMPACT_ATOMS: atom_id res chain seq x y z
N MET A 1 -18.05 1.84 1.09
CA MET A 1 -16.95 1.28 1.92
C MET A 1 -15.62 1.22 1.17
N LEU A 2 -15.60 0.84 -0.12
CA LEU A 2 -14.37 0.65 -0.92
C LEU A 2 -13.46 1.89 -1.02
N GLY A 3 -14.01 3.10 -1.18
CA GLY A 3 -13.16 4.24 -1.55
C GLY A 3 -12.13 4.72 -0.52
N LEU A 4 -12.37 4.63 0.80
CA LEU A 4 -11.30 4.98 1.77
C LEU A 4 -10.21 3.93 1.82
N HIS A 5 -10.60 2.67 1.66
CA HIS A 5 -9.67 1.54 1.47
C HIS A 5 -8.77 1.80 0.26
N ASP A 6 -9.33 2.25 -0.85
CA ASP A 6 -8.60 2.59 -2.06
C ASP A 6 -7.67 3.78 -1.86
N VAL A 7 -8.10 4.82 -1.15
CA VAL A 7 -7.27 6.00 -0.83
C VAL A 7 -6.06 5.61 0.01
N ILE A 8 -6.26 4.85 1.10
CA ILE A 8 -5.15 4.38 1.95
C ILE A 8 -4.21 3.51 1.12
N SER A 9 -4.75 2.54 0.39
CA SER A 9 -3.95 1.64 -0.45
C SER A 9 -3.12 2.44 -1.45
N THR A 10 -3.72 3.43 -2.11
CA THR A 10 -3.05 4.27 -3.11
C THR A 10 -1.91 5.08 -2.50
N VAL A 11 -2.15 5.72 -1.34
CA VAL A 11 -1.12 6.51 -0.64
C VAL A 11 0.04 5.61 -0.22
N VAL A 12 -0.25 4.46 0.39
CA VAL A 12 0.78 3.50 0.80
C VAL A 12 1.52 2.93 -0.41
N LEU A 13 0.82 2.61 -1.49
CA LEU A 13 1.40 2.13 -2.74
C LEU A 13 2.40 3.15 -3.30
N VAL A 14 2.00 4.42 -3.42
CA VAL A 14 2.89 5.50 -3.89
C VAL A 14 4.11 5.65 -2.96
N ALA A 15 3.89 5.61 -1.64
CA ALA A 15 4.98 5.67 -0.67
C ALA A 15 5.96 4.48 -0.78
N MET A 16 5.46 3.27 -1.01
CA MET A 16 6.28 2.07 -1.19
C MET A 16 7.04 2.10 -2.51
N VAL A 17 6.42 2.51 -3.62
CA VAL A 17 7.11 2.68 -4.90
C VAL A 17 8.20 3.74 -4.77
N ARG A 18 7.89 4.87 -4.12
CA ARG A 18 8.89 5.91 -3.81
C ARG A 18 10.04 5.34 -2.99
N ALA A 19 9.75 4.59 -1.93
CA ALA A 19 10.76 3.94 -1.10
C ALA A 19 11.60 2.92 -1.88
N ALA A 20 10.99 2.19 -2.82
CA ALA A 20 11.68 1.28 -3.73
C ALA A 20 12.69 2.03 -4.61
N LEU A 21 12.30 3.18 -5.17
CA LEU A 21 13.17 4.03 -6.01
C LEU A 21 14.35 4.62 -5.21
N VAL A 22 14.09 5.08 -3.99
CA VAL A 22 15.13 5.58 -3.07
C VAL A 22 16.12 4.46 -2.72
N ASN A 23 15.63 3.25 -2.50
CA ASN A 23 16.44 2.10 -2.11
C ASN A 23 16.90 1.23 -3.29
N ARG A 24 16.89 1.73 -4.53
CA ARG A 24 17.18 0.95 -5.75
C ARG A 24 18.53 0.23 -5.77
N ARG A 25 19.53 0.70 -4.99
CA ARG A 25 20.85 0.04 -4.86
C ARG A 25 20.88 -1.07 -3.83
N LYS A 26 19.92 -1.09 -2.90
CA LYS A 26 19.77 -2.15 -1.89
C LYS A 26 18.76 -3.15 -2.43
N VAL A 27 19.24 -4.06 -3.30
CA VAL A 27 18.42 -5.02 -4.08
C VAL A 27 17.32 -5.66 -3.25
N TRP A 28 17.64 -6.09 -2.04
CA TRP A 28 16.68 -6.75 -1.15
C TRP A 28 15.58 -5.83 -0.61
N LEU A 29 15.91 -4.60 -0.22
CA LEU A 29 14.90 -3.63 0.20
C LEU A 29 14.06 -3.19 -0.98
N HIS A 30 14.68 -2.94 -2.14
CA HIS A 30 13.98 -2.62 -3.37
C HIS A 30 12.97 -3.71 -3.74
N ALA A 31 13.42 -4.97 -3.81
CA ALA A 31 12.56 -6.11 -4.09
C ALA A 31 11.47 -6.28 -3.02
N GLY A 32 11.79 -6.05 -1.74
CA GLY A 32 10.80 -6.09 -0.65
C GLY A 32 9.71 -5.04 -0.82
N TYR A 33 10.05 -3.80 -1.20
CA TYR A 33 9.07 -2.75 -1.48
C TYR A 33 8.23 -3.08 -2.73
N MET A 34 8.84 -3.57 -3.81
CA MET A 34 8.12 -3.98 -5.02
C MET A 34 7.22 -5.20 -4.81
N LEU A 35 7.61 -6.13 -3.94
CA LEU A 35 6.75 -7.25 -3.56
C LEU A 35 5.63 -6.79 -2.64
N GLY A 36 5.91 -5.88 -1.71
CA GLY A 36 4.90 -5.32 -0.83
C GLY A 36 3.81 -4.54 -1.57
N THR A 37 4.15 -3.83 -2.65
CA THR A 37 3.14 -3.18 -3.50
C THR A 37 2.22 -4.20 -4.16
N VAL A 38 2.74 -5.36 -4.60
CA VAL A 38 1.91 -6.46 -5.13
C VAL A 38 0.97 -7.00 -4.05
N LEU A 39 1.46 -7.23 -2.83
CA LEU A 39 0.64 -7.72 -1.72
C LEU A 39 -0.48 -6.75 -1.32
N LEU A 40 -0.27 -5.43 -1.46
CA LEU A 40 -1.33 -4.44 -1.22
C LEU A 40 -2.47 -4.49 -2.25
N VAL A 41 -2.23 -5.02 -3.44
CA VAL A 41 -3.22 -5.16 -4.52
C VAL A 41 -3.97 -6.49 -4.46
N PHE A 42 -3.54 -7.43 -3.61
CA PHE A 42 -4.23 -8.72 -3.44
C PHE A 42 -5.68 -8.62 -2.95
N PRO A 43 -6.04 -7.76 -1.97
CA PRO A 43 -7.41 -7.72 -1.45
C PRO A 43 -8.50 -7.58 -2.53
N PRO A 44 -8.45 -6.60 -3.45
CA PRO A 44 -9.46 -6.49 -4.51
C PRO A 44 -9.45 -7.65 -5.51
N ILE A 45 -8.32 -8.36 -5.68
CA ILE A 45 -8.25 -9.55 -6.53
C ILE A 45 -8.98 -10.72 -5.85
N LEU A 46 -8.65 -10.97 -4.58
CA LEU A 46 -9.26 -12.05 -3.80
C LEU A 46 -10.76 -11.83 -3.59
N ALA A 47 -11.19 -10.58 -3.39
CA ALA A 47 -12.60 -10.21 -3.25
C ALA A 47 -13.45 -10.48 -4.51
N ARG A 48 -12.81 -10.65 -5.68
CA ARG A 48 -13.48 -10.93 -6.96
C ARG A 48 -13.57 -12.41 -7.29
N LEU A 49 -12.91 -13.28 -6.53
CA LEU A 49 -12.98 -14.71 -6.77
C LEU A 49 -14.38 -15.22 -6.38
N PRO A 50 -14.98 -16.13 -7.17
CA PRO A 50 -16.32 -16.69 -6.90
C PRO A 50 -16.25 -17.76 -5.80
N ILE A 51 -15.62 -17.45 -4.68
CA ILE A 51 -15.45 -18.33 -3.54
C ILE A 51 -16.45 -17.88 -2.47
N PRO A 52 -17.31 -18.77 -1.94
CA PRO A 52 -18.25 -18.43 -0.89
C PRO A 52 -17.47 -18.21 0.43
N ILE A 53 -17.03 -16.98 0.64
CA ILE A 53 -16.32 -16.56 1.84
C ILE A 53 -17.32 -15.85 2.76
N PRO A 54 -17.40 -16.21 4.05
CA PRO A 54 -18.26 -15.50 4.99
C PRO A 54 -17.93 -14.00 5.02
N PRO A 55 -18.93 -13.09 5.05
CA PRO A 55 -18.67 -11.64 4.99
C PRO A 55 -17.84 -11.07 6.14
N TRP A 56 -17.77 -11.79 7.27
CA TRP A 56 -16.96 -11.42 8.44
C TRP A 56 -15.50 -11.85 8.31
N ALA A 57 -15.19 -12.76 7.39
CA ALA A 57 -13.84 -13.19 7.12
C ALA A 57 -13.23 -12.21 6.10
N HIS A 58 -12.42 -11.26 6.59
CA HIS A 58 -11.60 -10.30 5.81
C HIS A 58 -10.51 -11.01 5.01
N PHE A 59 -10.87 -12.00 4.20
CA PHE A 59 -9.96 -12.91 3.53
C PHE A 59 -9.02 -12.16 2.56
N GLY A 60 -9.54 -11.08 1.95
CA GLY A 60 -8.77 -10.20 1.08
C GLY A 60 -7.55 -9.61 1.78
N GLU A 61 -7.68 -9.27 3.07
CA GLU A 61 -6.65 -8.65 3.89
C GLU A 61 -5.84 -9.67 4.69
N LEU A 62 -6.49 -10.71 5.22
CA LEU A 62 -5.88 -11.73 6.07
C LEU A 62 -4.82 -12.56 5.32
N VAL A 63 -5.07 -12.93 4.07
CA VAL A 63 -4.12 -13.72 3.26
C VAL A 63 -2.82 -12.95 2.97
N PRO A 64 -2.84 -11.76 2.34
CA PRO A 64 -1.61 -11.00 2.10
C PRO A 64 -0.93 -10.57 3.39
N MET A 65 -1.69 -10.31 4.47
CA MET A 65 -1.12 -10.05 5.79
C MET A 65 -0.35 -11.25 6.35
N ALA A 66 -0.89 -12.47 6.25
CA ALA A 66 -0.20 -13.68 6.69
C ALA A 66 1.08 -13.92 5.87
N ILE A 67 1.01 -13.73 4.55
CA ILE A 67 2.19 -13.83 3.66
C ILE A 67 3.24 -12.78 4.04
N ALA A 68 2.83 -11.52 4.21
CA ALA A 68 3.74 -10.43 4.60
C ALA A 68 4.38 -10.70 5.97
N LEU A 69 3.61 -11.18 6.94
CA LEU A 69 4.15 -11.54 8.26
C LEU A 69 5.16 -12.70 8.16
N GLY A 70 4.87 -13.71 7.36
CA GLY A 70 5.83 -14.79 7.06
C GLY A 70 7.13 -14.26 6.46
N LEU A 71 7.04 -13.41 5.43
CA LEU A 71 8.21 -12.79 4.78
C LEU A 71 9.00 -11.90 5.74
N TYR A 72 8.32 -11.16 6.63
CA TYR A 72 8.95 -10.39 7.69
C TYR A 72 9.74 -11.29 8.65
N LEU A 73 9.14 -12.40 9.10
CA LEU A 73 9.77 -13.33 10.04
C LEU A 73 10.98 -14.03 9.42
N MET A 74 10.92 -14.38 8.13
CA MET A 74 12.04 -14.97 7.40
C MET A 74 13.22 -13.99 7.23
N ARG A 75 12.96 -12.68 7.23
CA ARG A 75 14.01 -11.68 6.98
C ARG A 75 13.81 -10.38 7.76
N ARG A 76 13.87 -10.47 9.08
CA ARG A 76 13.63 -9.32 9.98
C ARG A 76 14.49 -8.09 9.68
N ARG A 77 15.77 -8.27 9.29
CA ARG A 77 16.71 -7.16 9.03
C ARG A 77 16.23 -6.21 7.92
N ASP A 78 15.65 -6.77 6.86
CA ASP A 78 15.20 -6.01 5.68
C ASP A 78 13.67 -6.08 5.52
N GLY A 79 12.96 -6.50 6.55
CA GLY A 79 11.53 -6.85 6.50
C GLY A 79 10.56 -5.69 6.68
N LEU A 80 11.07 -4.45 6.82
CA LEU A 80 10.23 -3.25 6.97
C LEU A 80 9.13 -3.12 5.91
N PRO A 81 9.35 -3.39 4.60
CA PRO A 81 8.29 -3.32 3.61
C PRO A 81 7.10 -4.21 3.95
N PHE A 82 7.35 -5.39 4.52
CA PHE A 82 6.29 -6.34 4.87
C PHE A 82 5.54 -5.92 6.14
N LEU A 83 6.21 -5.29 7.11
CA LEU A 83 5.52 -4.70 8.26
C LEU A 83 4.58 -3.57 7.83
N ILE A 84 4.96 -2.77 6.83
CA ILE A 84 4.09 -1.73 6.28
C ILE A 84 2.83 -2.37 5.68
N VAL A 85 2.98 -3.48 4.94
CA VAL A 85 1.83 -4.23 4.40
C VAL A 85 0.93 -4.73 5.53
N VAL A 86 1.50 -5.39 6.55
CA VAL A 86 0.72 -5.88 7.72
C VAL A 86 -0.02 -4.74 8.40
N GLY A 87 0.67 -3.63 8.71
CA GLY A 87 0.05 -2.46 9.33
C GLY A 87 -1.06 -1.86 8.48
N THR A 88 -0.88 -1.82 7.16
CA THR A 88 -1.90 -1.33 6.24
C THR A 88 -3.14 -2.23 6.22
N MET A 89 -2.96 -3.55 6.20
CA MET A 89 -4.07 -4.51 6.26
C MET A 89 -4.84 -4.42 7.58
N VAL A 90 -4.13 -4.29 8.72
CA VAL A 90 -4.77 -4.06 10.03
C VAL A 90 -5.56 -2.75 10.04
N LEU A 91 -4.96 -1.67 9.54
CA LEU A 91 -5.61 -0.36 9.47
C LEU A 91 -6.88 -0.42 8.61
N GLN A 92 -6.82 -1.11 7.48
CA GLN A 92 -7.94 -1.37 6.59
C GLN A 92 -9.09 -2.12 7.28
N ILE A 93 -8.80 -3.19 8.03
CA ILE A 93 -9.80 -3.95 8.79
C ILE A 93 -10.43 -3.07 9.87
N VAL A 94 -9.62 -2.37 10.67
CA VAL A 94 -10.09 -1.49 11.75
C VAL A 94 -10.97 -0.38 11.19
N GLN A 95 -10.54 0.26 10.11
CA GLN A 95 -11.28 1.32 9.45
C GLN A 95 -12.62 0.82 8.91
N PHE A 96 -12.67 -0.38 8.32
CA PHE A 96 -13.90 -0.98 7.83
C PHE A 96 -14.93 -1.12 8.96
N HIS A 97 -14.50 -1.62 10.12
CA HIS A 97 -15.37 -1.81 11.29
C HIS A 97 -15.75 -0.52 12.02
N THR A 98 -14.92 0.53 11.95
CA THR A 98 -15.14 1.78 12.70
C THR A 98 -15.77 2.85 11.82
N LEU A 99 -14.95 3.49 10.99
CA LEU A 99 -15.33 4.64 10.16
C LEU A 99 -16.26 4.24 9.03
N GLY A 100 -16.05 3.06 8.46
CA GLY A 100 -16.81 2.56 7.33
C GLY A 100 -18.32 2.55 7.59
N ALA A 101 -18.73 2.10 8.79
CA ALA A 101 -20.13 1.96 9.17
C ALA A 101 -20.78 3.28 9.63
N SER A 102 -20.02 4.37 9.70
CA SER A 102 -20.52 5.64 10.22
C SER A 102 -21.34 6.42 9.18
N ALA A 103 -22.41 7.07 9.63
CA ALA A 103 -23.23 7.97 8.80
C ALA A 103 -22.43 9.17 8.28
N LEU A 104 -21.46 9.65 9.06
CA LEU A 104 -20.54 10.71 8.67
C LEU A 104 -19.78 10.31 7.40
N TRP A 105 -19.17 9.12 7.40
CA TRP A 105 -18.43 8.62 6.25
C TRP A 105 -19.33 8.45 5.02
N ALA A 106 -20.55 7.94 5.20
CA ALA A 106 -21.52 7.79 4.11
C ALA A 106 -21.85 9.15 3.45
N GLY A 107 -22.05 10.21 4.23
CA GLY A 107 -22.31 11.55 3.72
C GLY A 107 -21.13 12.15 2.93
N TRP A 108 -19.92 12.03 3.47
CA TRP A 108 -18.70 12.46 2.75
C TRP A 108 -18.51 11.71 1.44
N PHE A 109 -18.70 10.39 1.45
CA PHE A 109 -18.54 9.57 0.26
C PHE A 109 -19.58 9.89 -0.82
N ALA A 110 -20.84 10.15 -0.43
CA ALA A 110 -21.87 10.60 -1.34
C ALA A 110 -21.52 11.96 -1.97
N GLY A 111 -20.98 12.90 -1.17
CA GLY A 111 -20.51 14.19 -1.66
C GLY A 111 -19.37 14.07 -2.67
N LEU A 112 -18.38 13.21 -2.39
CA LEU A 112 -17.30 12.93 -3.33
C LEU A 112 -17.81 12.28 -4.63
N GLY A 113 -18.79 11.37 -4.53
CA GLY A 113 -19.40 10.71 -5.68
C GLY A 113 -20.21 11.65 -6.59
N ALA A 114 -20.62 12.81 -6.09
CA ALA A 114 -21.28 13.84 -6.88
C ALA A 114 -20.31 14.72 -7.68
N LEU A 115 -19.00 14.68 -7.37
CA LEU A 115 -17.98 15.41 -8.10
C LEU A 115 -17.62 14.68 -9.40
N SER A 116 -17.22 15.43 -10.42
CA SER A 116 -16.59 14.85 -11.60
C SER A 116 -15.34 14.06 -11.17
N PRO A 117 -15.08 12.85 -11.71
CA PRO A 117 -13.91 12.07 -11.36
C PRO A 117 -12.60 12.67 -11.91
N TRP A 118 -12.68 13.49 -12.97
CA TRP A 118 -11.51 14.02 -13.66
C TRP A 118 -10.60 14.90 -12.79
N PRO A 119 -11.10 15.91 -12.05
CA PRO A 119 -10.27 16.72 -11.16
C PRO A 119 -9.54 15.90 -10.10
N LEU A 120 -10.23 14.92 -9.49
CA LEU A 120 -9.65 14.06 -8.47
C LEU A 120 -8.54 13.17 -9.05
N ALA A 121 -8.80 12.57 -10.22
CA ALA A 121 -7.82 11.73 -10.90
C ALA A 121 -6.58 12.54 -11.32
N LEU A 122 -6.75 13.73 -11.88
CA LEU A 122 -5.65 14.61 -12.29
C LEU A 122 -4.82 15.07 -11.09
N ALA A 123 -5.47 15.48 -10.00
CA ALA A 123 -4.78 15.87 -8.77
C ALA A 123 -4.00 14.69 -8.17
N ALA A 124 -4.60 13.51 -8.08
CA ALA A 124 -3.94 12.30 -7.58
C ALA A 124 -2.74 11.91 -8.47
N MET A 125 -2.90 11.98 -9.80
CA MET A 125 -1.82 11.68 -10.75
C MET A 125 -0.67 12.68 -10.62
N ALA A 126 -0.97 13.98 -10.52
CA ALA A 126 0.06 15.01 -10.35
C ALA A 126 0.83 14.84 -9.04
N LEU A 127 0.13 14.56 -7.94
CA LEU A 127 0.76 14.31 -6.64
C LEU A 127 1.61 13.04 -6.64
N ALA A 128 1.12 11.96 -7.24
CA ALA A 128 1.87 10.72 -7.38
C ALA A 128 3.12 10.93 -8.24
N ALA A 129 2.99 11.60 -9.39
CA ALA A 129 4.12 11.91 -10.27
C ALA A 129 5.16 12.78 -9.54
N ALA A 130 4.74 13.83 -8.82
CA ALA A 130 5.64 14.66 -8.03
C ALA A 130 6.36 13.86 -6.92
N ALA A 131 5.64 13.00 -6.22
CA ALA A 131 6.20 12.14 -5.18
C ALA A 131 7.25 11.17 -5.75
N LEU A 132 6.99 10.54 -6.88
CA LEU A 132 7.92 9.62 -7.56
C LEU A 132 9.11 10.37 -8.16
N TRP A 133 8.87 11.52 -8.80
CA TRP A 133 9.92 12.39 -9.34
C TRP A 133 10.89 12.85 -8.26
N SER A 134 10.39 13.19 -7.06
CA SER A 134 11.25 13.59 -5.93
C SER A 134 12.22 12.50 -5.47
N ALA A 135 11.91 11.23 -5.72
CA ALA A 135 12.81 10.11 -5.41
C ALA A 135 13.78 9.80 -6.55
N TRP A 136 13.54 10.34 -7.74
CA TRP A 136 14.38 10.18 -8.90
C TRP A 136 15.56 11.16 -8.85
N ASN A 137 16.58 10.81 -8.06
CA ASN A 137 17.88 11.49 -8.12
C ASN A 137 18.89 10.61 -8.89
N PRO A 138 19.18 10.89 -10.18
CA PRO A 138 20.14 10.12 -10.97
C PRO A 138 21.57 10.22 -10.43
N TRP A 139 21.86 11.30 -9.69
CA TRP A 139 23.18 11.64 -9.18
C TRP A 139 23.40 11.29 -7.71
N ALA A 140 22.41 10.67 -7.04
CA ALA A 140 22.60 10.23 -5.66
C ALA A 140 23.86 9.35 -5.63
N PRO A 141 24.92 9.70 -4.88
CA PRO A 141 26.19 8.99 -4.94
C PRO A 141 25.93 7.51 -4.66
N ALA A 142 26.53 6.62 -5.47
CA ALA A 142 26.66 5.22 -5.07
C ALA A 142 27.12 5.26 -3.62
N VAL A 143 26.47 4.52 -2.73
CA VAL A 143 26.95 4.43 -1.35
C VAL A 143 28.30 3.75 -1.45
N GLU A 144 29.31 4.57 -1.69
CA GLU A 144 30.70 4.23 -1.74
C GLU A 144 31.08 4.06 -0.29
N LYS A 145 31.51 2.83 0.03
CA LYS A 145 32.19 2.41 1.26
C LYS A 145 31.30 2.09 2.47
N ALA A 146 31.18 0.78 2.70
CA ALA A 146 31.50 0.06 3.96
C ALA A 146 31.03 -1.39 3.78
N LYS A 147 31.88 -2.41 3.60
CA LYS A 147 33.05 -2.79 4.39
C LYS A 147 34.08 -3.47 3.46
N ALA A 148 35.22 -2.85 3.17
CA ALA A 148 36.48 -3.22 3.82
C ALA A 148 36.34 -3.37 5.35
N THR A 149 36.09 -4.60 5.81
CA THR A 149 36.41 -5.18 7.13
C THR A 149 35.91 -6.63 7.13
#